data_AF-A0A939YT21-F1
#
_entry.id   AF-A0A939YT21-F1
#
_cell.length_a   1.000
_cell.length_b   1.000
_cell.length_c   1.000
_cell.angle_alpha   90.00
_cell.angle_beta   90.00
_cell.angle_gamma   90.00
#
_symmetry.space_group_name_H-M   'P 1'
#
loop_
_entity.id
_entity.type
_entity.pdbx_description
1 polymer ?
#
loop_
_entity_poly.entity_id
_entity_poly.type
_entity_poly.pdbx_seq_one_letter_code
_entity_poly.pdbx_strand_id
1 'polypeptide(L)' 'REGENLESALKRFKRSCARDGVMSELRKREHYEKPSVKRKKKSEAARKKANKRY' A
#
# COMPACT_ATOMS: atom_id res chain seq x y z
N ARG A 1 9.12 -17.40 13.17
CA ARG A 1 9.23 -17.36 14.65
C ARG A 1 8.57 -18.63 15.14
N GLU A 2 9.36 -19.53 15.68
CA GLU A 2 8.89 -20.83 16.19
C GLU A 2 8.12 -20.59 17.49
N GLY A 3 6.95 -21.23 17.63
CA GLY A 3 6.06 -21.09 18.79
C GLY A 3 5.08 -19.92 18.77
N GLU A 4 4.88 -19.23 17.65
CA GLU A 4 3.86 -18.16 17.61
C GLU A 4 2.43 -18.68 17.48
N ASN A 5 1.53 -18.09 18.27
CA ASN A 5 0.10 -18.34 18.17
C ASN A 5 -0.45 -17.85 16.80
N LEU A 6 -1.46 -18.55 16.27
CA LEU A 6 -2.01 -18.34 14.91
C LEU A 6 -2.40 -16.87 14.65
N GLU A 7 -3.02 -16.22 15.63
CA GLU A 7 -3.41 -14.81 15.50
C GLU A 7 -2.22 -13.85 15.32
N SER A 8 -1.10 -14.14 15.97
CA SER A 8 0.13 -13.35 15.83
C SER A 8 0.70 -13.48 14.43
N ALA A 9 0.71 -14.71 13.89
CA ALA A 9 1.15 -14.99 12.53
C ALA A 9 0.28 -14.23 11.50
N LEU A 10 -1.05 -14.28 11.65
CA LEU A 10 -2.00 -13.58 10.77
C LEU A 10 -1.83 -12.06 10.86
N LYS A 11 -1.61 -11.51 12.05
CA LYS A 11 -1.39 -10.07 12.24
C LYS A 11 -0.13 -9.59 11.54
N ARG A 12 0.96 -10.35 11.62
CA ARG A 12 2.19 -10.03 10.89
C ARG A 12 2.01 -10.15 9.38
N PHE A 13 1.32 -11.19 8.92
CA PHE A 13 1.05 -11.38 7.50
C PHE A 13 0.29 -10.19 6.92
N LYS A 14 -0.80 -9.77 7.60
CA LYS A 14 -1.55 -8.56 7.23
C LYS A 14 -0.67 -7.30 7.20
N ARG A 15 0.25 -7.15 8.17
CA ARG A 15 1.22 -6.03 8.19
C ARG A 15 2.22 -6.11 7.05
N SER A 16 2.68 -7.29 6.65
CA SER A 16 3.55 -7.48 5.48
C SER A 16 2.81 -7.03 4.22
N CYS A 17 1.62 -7.57 3.96
CA CYS A 17 0.83 -7.20 2.79
C CYS A 17 0.51 -5.69 2.73
N ALA A 18 0.30 -5.06 3.88
CA ALA A 18 0.11 -3.61 3.98
C ALA A 18 1.39 -2.82 3.69
N ARG A 19 2.55 -3.29 4.18
CA ARG A 19 3.87 -2.68 3.93
C ARG A 19 4.27 -2.80 2.47
N ASP A 20 4.07 -3.97 1.89
CA ASP A 20 4.38 -4.29 0.51
C ASP A 20 3.40 -3.61 -0.46
N GLY A 21 2.29 -3.06 0.07
CA GLY A 21 1.34 -2.27 -0.71
C GLY A 21 0.49 -3.10 -1.66
N VAL A 22 0.41 -4.41 -1.48
CA VAL A 22 -0.28 -5.38 -2.37
C VAL A 22 -1.71 -4.94 -2.68
N MET A 23 -2.48 -4.57 -1.65
CA MET A 23 -3.86 -4.10 -1.81
C MET A 23 -3.95 -2.79 -2.59
N SER A 24 -2.95 -1.91 -2.46
CA SER A 24 -2.91 -0.64 -3.18
C SER A 24 -2.54 -0.83 -4.65
N GLU A 25 -1.77 -1.87 -4.96
CA GLU A 25 -1.38 -2.21 -6.32
C GLU A 25 -2.54 -2.86 -7.08
N LEU A 26 -3.26 -3.79 -6.44
CA LEU A 26 -4.46 -4.39 -7.01
C LEU A 26 -5.46 -3.31 -7.47
N ARG A 27 -5.80 -2.36 -6.59
CA ARG A 27 -6.70 -1.24 -6.92
C ARG A 27 -6.21 -0.35 -8.07
N LYS A 28 -4.90 -0.20 -8.24
CA LYS A 28 -4.31 0.59 -9.35
C LYS A 28 -4.31 -0.18 -10.67
N ARG A 29 -4.43 -1.51 -10.62
CA ARG A 29 -4.42 -2.42 -11.77
C ARG A 29 -5.83 -2.87 -12.19
N GLU A 30 -6.84 -2.68 -11.34
CA GLU A 30 -8.25 -3.01 -11.62
C GLU A 30 -8.78 -2.43 -12.93
N HIS A 31 -8.34 -1.23 -13.31
CA HIS A 31 -8.70 -0.59 -14.57
C HIS A 31 -7.49 0.10 -15.20
N TYR A 32 -7.51 0.20 -16.53
CA TYR A 32 -6.50 0.97 -17.25
C TYR A 32 -6.63 2.45 -16.89
N GLU A 33 -5.48 3.05 -16.59
CA GLU A 33 -5.36 4.47 -16.36
C GLU A 33 -4.24 5.01 -17.25
N LYS A 34 -4.54 6.09 -17.98
CA LYS A 34 -3.60 6.73 -18.90
C LYS A 34 -2.31 7.14 -18.14
N PRO A 35 -1.12 7.01 -18.74
CA PRO A 35 0.15 7.32 -18.08
C PRO A 35 0.21 8.71 -17.43
N SER A 36 -0.43 9.71 -18.03
CA SER A 36 -0.51 11.07 -17.48
C SER A 36 -1.26 11.13 -16.15
N VAL A 37 -2.38 10.41 -16.03
CA VAL A 37 -3.19 10.38 -14.81
C VAL A 37 -2.48 9.59 -13.72
N LYS A 38 -1.82 8.47 -14.06
CA LYS A 38 -0.94 7.74 -13.13
C LYS A 38 0.16 8.63 -12.55
N ARG A 39 0.83 9.43 -13.39
CA ARG A 39 1.87 10.39 -12.96
C ARG A 39 1.30 11.47 -12.04
N LYS A 40 0.13 12.02 -12.37
CA LYS A 40 -0.57 13.03 -11.55
C LYS A 40 -0.97 12.47 -10.17
N LYS A 41 -1.59 11.30 -10.12
CA LYS A 41 -1.95 10.64 -8.85
C LYS A 41 -0.72 10.34 -7.98
N LYS A 42 0.42 9.95 -8.60
CA LYS A 42 1.68 9.71 -7.88
C LYS A 42 2.21 10.99 -7.22
N SER A 43 2.21 12.13 -7.92
CA SER A 43 2.70 13.39 -7.37
C SER A 43 1.76 13.93 -6.27
N GLU A 44 0.45 13.81 -6.45
CA GLU A 44 -0.54 14.17 -5.43
C GLU A 44 -0.38 13.34 -4.15
N ALA A 45 -0.19 12.02 -4.27
CA ALA A 45 0.05 11.15 -3.13
C ALA A 45 1.34 11.52 -2.37
N ALA A 46 2.41 11.87 -3.10
CA ALA A 46 3.66 12.33 -2.50
C ALA A 46 3.48 13.65 -1.74
N ARG A 47 2.77 14.63 -2.33
CA ARG A 47 2.45 15.91 -1.66
C ARG A 47 1.62 15.71 -0.40
N LYS A 48 0.56 14.88 -0.47
CA LYS A 48 -0.26 14.54 0.71
C LYS A 48 0.57 13.90 1.82
N LYS A 49 1.52 13.01 1.49
CA LYS A 49 2.41 12.37 2.46
C LYS A 49 3.37 13.38 3.10
N ALA A 50 3.91 14.32 2.33
CA ALA A 50 4.78 15.39 2.85
C ALA A 50 4.03 16.30 3.82
N ASN A 51 2.80 16.72 3.46
CA ASN A 51 1.98 17.59 4.30
C ASN A 51 1.53 16.92 5.60
N LYS A 52 1.36 15.59 5.63
CA LYS A 52 1.00 14.83 6.84
C LYS A 52 2.15 14.75 7.88
N ARG A 53 3.37 15.15 7.50
CA ARG A 53 4.56 15.10 8.37
C ARG A 53 4.72 16.36 9.23
N TYR A 54 3.99 17.43 8.92
CA TYR A 54 3.83 18.61 9.76
C TYR A 54 2.57 18.48 10.61
#